data_AF-A0A5N5WG11-F1
#
_entry.id   AF-A0A5N5WG11-F1
#
_cell.length_a   1.000
_cell.length_b   1.000
_cell.length_c   1.000
_cell.angle_alpha   90.00
_cell.angle_beta   90.00
_cell.angle_gamma   90.00
#
_symmetry.space_group_name_H-M   'P 1'
#
loop_
_entity.id
_entity.type
_entity.pdbx_description
1 polymer ?
#
loop_
_entity_poly.entity_id
_entity_poly.type
_entity_poly.pdbx_seq_one_letter_code
_entity_poly.pdbx_strand_id
1 'polypeptide(L)'
;MTRKYRAISPTTIVEGLEVQRQLFGQQPAELIKAQEDKVTQFLTLWTAPDRESQRWVRRRARTLLESVYNETSMGIDVFLLCTQSASVTRLARIDPIICKSHIQKWWSKVEHPQGLSFAGKACESRHWSVFSKFRSQPPPTAVQLTLFELFKFLETKSSCQSLRMICHLSGQPLPTIDLDIDGRGAKIELSLRASEALIQHLVISRGFADGSIGPQDVDKTGKPDLAV
;
A
#
# COMPACT_ATOMS: atom_id res chain seq x y z
N MET A 1 24.03 -7.13 -12.75
CA MET A 1 23.43 -5.85 -13.21
C MET A 1 22.22 -5.52 -12.36
N THR A 2 22.32 -4.57 -11.43
CA THR A 2 21.20 -4.10 -10.61
C THR A 2 20.46 -2.99 -11.36
N ARG A 3 19.22 -3.26 -11.82
CA ARG A 3 18.37 -2.20 -12.38
C ARG A 3 18.04 -1.22 -11.25
N LYS A 4 18.61 -0.01 -11.29
CA LYS A 4 18.20 1.10 -10.42
C LYS A 4 16.79 1.50 -10.82
N TYR A 5 15.80 1.00 -10.08
CA TYR A 5 14.42 1.43 -10.26
C TYR A 5 14.28 2.86 -9.74
N ARG A 6 13.76 3.78 -10.56
CA ARG A 6 13.43 5.13 -10.10
C ARG A 6 12.34 5.03 -9.03
N ALA A 7 12.56 5.72 -7.91
CA ALA A 7 11.54 5.92 -6.91
C ALA A 7 10.32 6.59 -7.55
N ILE A 8 9.14 6.09 -7.24
CA ILE A 8 7.89 6.63 -7.77
C ILE A 8 7.28 7.50 -6.67
N SER A 9 7.09 8.78 -6.98
CA SER A 9 6.44 9.71 -6.07
C SER A 9 4.94 9.41 -5.96
N PRO A 10 4.34 9.52 -4.76
CA PRO A 10 2.88 9.54 -4.60
C PRO A 10 2.18 10.57 -5.50
N THR A 11 2.81 11.71 -5.78
CA THR A 11 2.25 12.74 -6.67
C THR A 11 2.03 12.22 -8.09
N THR A 12 2.94 11.39 -8.61
CA THR A 12 2.81 10.81 -9.95
C THR A 12 1.65 9.80 -10.05
N ILE A 13 1.24 9.20 -8.92
CA ILE A 13 0.01 8.39 -8.90
C ILE A 13 -1.20 9.31 -8.98
N VAL A 14 -1.25 10.36 -8.16
CA VAL A 14 -2.34 11.32 -8.14
C VAL A 14 -2.55 11.98 -9.51
N GLU A 15 -1.47 12.37 -10.20
CA GLU A 15 -1.54 12.87 -11.59
C GLU A 15 -2.17 11.84 -12.54
N GLY A 16 -1.78 10.56 -12.41
CA GLY A 16 -2.37 9.48 -13.19
C GLY A 16 -3.86 9.25 -12.87
N LEU A 17 -4.27 9.40 -11.60
CA LEU A 17 -5.68 9.31 -11.20
C LEU A 17 -6.49 10.45 -11.80
N GLU A 18 -5.95 11.67 -11.80
CA GLU A 18 -6.60 12.85 -12.37
C GLU A 18 -6.83 12.70 -13.88
N VAL A 19 -5.82 12.23 -14.62
CA VAL A 19 -5.96 11.95 -16.06
C VAL A 19 -7.06 10.92 -16.30
N GLN A 20 -7.14 9.86 -15.50
CA GLN A 20 -8.20 8.86 -15.65
C GLN A 20 -9.58 9.42 -15.26
N ARG A 21 -9.67 10.20 -14.18
CA ARG A 21 -10.92 10.82 -13.71
C ARG A 21 -11.56 11.69 -14.80
N GLN A 22 -10.75 12.48 -15.51
CA GLN A 22 -11.24 13.35 -16.59
C GLN A 22 -11.89 12.58 -17.74
N LEU A 23 -11.45 11.35 -18.02
CA LEU A 23 -12.07 10.50 -19.05
C LEU A 23 -13.52 10.13 -18.70
N PHE A 24 -13.82 9.93 -17.41
CA PHE A 24 -15.17 9.64 -16.93
C PHE A 24 -16.09 10.86 -16.90
N GLY A 25 -15.56 12.08 -17.07
CA GLY A 25 -16.37 13.29 -17.23
C GLY A 25 -17.07 13.37 -18.59
N GLN A 26 -16.54 12.67 -19.60
CA GLN A 26 -17.02 12.74 -20.98
C GLN A 26 -17.61 11.42 -21.49
N GLN A 27 -17.32 10.31 -20.81
CA GLN A 27 -17.70 8.97 -21.23
C GLN A 27 -19.07 8.52 -20.67
N PRO A 28 -19.74 7.58 -21.36
CA PRO A 28 -20.93 6.93 -20.83
C PRO A 28 -20.63 6.24 -19.49
N ALA A 29 -21.70 5.88 -18.77
CA ALA A 29 -21.64 5.22 -17.47
C ALA A 29 -20.93 3.85 -17.47
N GLU A 30 -20.57 3.32 -18.62
CA GLU A 30 -19.95 2.00 -18.80
C GLU A 30 -18.47 2.12 -19.14
N LEU A 31 -17.67 1.19 -18.60
CA LEU A 31 -16.25 1.08 -18.91
C LEU A 31 -16.07 0.69 -20.37
N ILE A 32 -15.14 1.35 -21.07
CA ILE A 32 -14.74 0.88 -22.39
C ILE A 32 -14.01 -0.46 -22.24
N LYS A 33 -14.09 -1.33 -23.26
CA LYS A 33 -13.51 -2.68 -23.24
C LYS A 33 -12.06 -2.73 -22.75
N ALA A 34 -11.22 -1.77 -23.17
CA ALA A 34 -9.83 -1.69 -22.72
C ALA A 34 -9.68 -1.45 -21.22
N GLN A 35 -10.58 -0.66 -20.62
CA GLN A 35 -10.62 -0.45 -19.16
C GLN A 35 -11.11 -1.71 -18.46
N GLU A 36 -12.16 -2.36 -18.97
CA GLU A 36 -12.68 -3.63 -18.43
C GLU A 36 -11.62 -4.74 -18.42
N ASP A 37 -10.90 -4.90 -19.54
CA ASP A 37 -9.82 -5.88 -19.68
C ASP A 37 -8.72 -5.62 -18.63
N LYS A 38 -8.40 -4.34 -18.41
CA LYS A 38 -7.40 -3.92 -17.42
C LYS A 38 -7.86 -4.19 -15.98
N VAL A 39 -9.11 -3.90 -15.62
CA VAL A 39 -9.66 -4.26 -14.31
C VAL A 39 -9.63 -5.77 -14.13
N THR A 40 -10.10 -6.52 -15.12
CA THR A 40 -10.17 -7.99 -15.07
C THR A 40 -8.78 -8.60 -14.90
N GLN A 41 -7.78 -8.09 -15.62
CA GLN A 41 -6.39 -8.49 -15.43
C GLN A 41 -5.90 -8.20 -14.01
N PHE A 42 -6.24 -7.01 -13.48
CA PHE A 42 -5.87 -6.62 -12.14
C PHE A 42 -6.49 -7.54 -11.07
N LEU A 43 -7.79 -7.81 -11.17
CA LEU A 43 -8.53 -8.70 -10.28
C LEU A 43 -8.04 -10.15 -10.39
N THR A 44 -7.65 -10.59 -11.58
CA THR A 44 -7.08 -11.94 -11.78
C THR A 44 -5.71 -12.07 -11.11
N LEU A 45 -4.84 -11.07 -11.27
CA LEU A 45 -3.55 -11.03 -10.56
C LEU A 45 -3.74 -10.94 -9.05
N TRP A 46 -4.84 -10.32 -8.62
CA TRP A 46 -5.20 -10.21 -7.22
C TRP A 46 -5.62 -11.54 -6.61
N THR A 47 -6.47 -12.31 -7.26
CA THR A 47 -6.99 -13.59 -6.74
C THR A 47 -6.02 -14.76 -6.91
N ALA A 48 -5.08 -14.66 -7.86
CA ALA A 48 -4.08 -15.70 -8.07
C ALA A 48 -3.15 -15.87 -6.85
N PRO A 49 -2.81 -17.11 -6.47
CA PRO A 49 -1.86 -17.37 -5.40
C PRO A 49 -0.51 -16.73 -5.69
N ASP A 50 0.13 -16.21 -4.65
CA ASP A 50 1.40 -15.50 -4.80
C ASP A 50 2.56 -16.47 -5.02
N ARG A 51 3.21 -16.37 -6.19
CA ARG A 51 4.55 -16.92 -6.37
C ARG A 51 5.50 -16.23 -5.41
N GLU A 52 6.42 -16.98 -4.79
CA GLU A 52 7.34 -16.46 -3.76
C GLU A 52 8.07 -15.18 -4.19
N SER A 53 8.59 -15.15 -5.41
CA SER A 53 9.33 -14.00 -5.95
C SER A 53 8.49 -12.74 -6.19
N GLN A 54 7.16 -12.86 -6.24
CA GLN A 54 6.24 -11.73 -6.46
C GLN A 54 5.36 -11.45 -5.25
N ARG A 55 5.44 -12.28 -4.19
CA ARG A 55 4.57 -12.22 -3.03
C ARG A 55 4.58 -10.85 -2.39
N TRP A 56 5.76 -10.28 -2.16
CA TRP A 56 5.88 -8.96 -1.55
C TRP A 56 5.28 -7.84 -2.43
N VAL A 57 5.58 -7.84 -3.73
CA VAL A 57 5.09 -6.84 -4.68
C VAL A 57 3.56 -6.87 -4.75
N ARG A 58 2.99 -8.07 -4.95
CA ARG A 58 1.54 -8.24 -5.01
C ARG A 58 0.90 -7.86 -3.69
N ARG A 59 1.38 -8.40 -2.57
CA ARG A 59 0.85 -8.10 -1.23
C ARG A 59 0.82 -6.59 -0.96
N ARG A 60 1.87 -5.85 -1.29
CA ARG A 60 1.94 -4.39 -1.06
C ARG A 60 0.93 -3.61 -1.91
N ALA A 61 0.84 -3.92 -3.21
CA ALA A 61 -0.21 -3.36 -4.06
C ALA A 61 -1.60 -3.73 -3.55
N ARG A 62 -1.74 -4.96 -3.02
CA ARG A 62 -3.01 -5.43 -2.45
C ARG A 62 -3.42 -4.61 -1.25
N THR A 63 -2.51 -4.45 -0.29
CA THR A 63 -2.76 -3.64 0.90
C THR A 63 -3.17 -2.21 0.56
N LEU A 64 -2.54 -1.58 -0.44
CA LEU A 64 -2.93 -0.23 -0.87
C LEU A 64 -4.37 -0.20 -1.38
N LEU A 65 -4.74 -1.03 -2.36
CA LEU A 65 -6.08 -0.90 -2.96
C LEU A 65 -7.19 -1.40 -2.05
N GLU A 66 -6.92 -2.40 -1.20
CA GLU A 66 -7.84 -2.80 -0.14
C GLU A 66 -8.08 -1.65 0.85
N SER A 67 -7.02 -0.94 1.25
CA SER A 67 -7.14 0.22 2.14
C SER A 67 -7.86 1.42 1.52
N VAL A 68 -7.80 1.55 0.19
CA VAL A 68 -8.53 2.57 -0.58
C VAL A 68 -10.01 2.18 -0.71
N TYR A 69 -10.29 0.93 -1.07
CA TYR A 69 -11.66 0.42 -1.24
C TYR A 69 -12.45 0.41 0.08
N ASN A 70 -11.81 0.01 1.18
CA ASN A 70 -12.45 -0.04 2.50
C ASN A 70 -12.62 1.35 3.16
N GLU A 71 -12.01 2.40 2.62
CA GLU A 71 -12.19 3.76 3.13
C GLU A 71 -13.52 4.33 2.62
N THR A 72 -14.42 4.68 3.54
CA THR A 72 -15.77 5.17 3.22
C THR A 72 -15.77 6.40 2.32
N SER A 73 -14.78 7.28 2.44
CA SER A 73 -14.70 8.50 1.62
C SER A 73 -14.19 8.26 0.19
N MET A 74 -13.60 7.10 -0.11
CA MET A 74 -12.96 6.80 -1.40
C MET A 74 -13.68 5.67 -2.14
N GLY A 75 -13.82 4.50 -1.50
CA GLY A 75 -14.61 3.39 -2.02
C GLY A 75 -14.16 2.85 -3.38
N ILE A 76 -15.14 2.33 -4.13
CA ILE A 76 -14.95 1.66 -5.42
C ILE A 76 -14.46 2.60 -6.53
N ASP A 77 -14.85 3.86 -6.48
CA ASP A 77 -14.52 4.84 -7.53
C ASP A 77 -13.01 5.07 -7.60
N VAL A 78 -12.40 5.34 -6.45
CA VAL A 78 -10.95 5.55 -6.35
C VAL A 78 -10.19 4.24 -6.56
N PHE A 79 -10.73 3.11 -6.10
CA PHE A 79 -10.17 1.79 -6.43
C PHE A 79 -10.07 1.61 -7.95
N LEU A 80 -11.16 1.89 -8.68
CA LEU A 80 -11.22 1.77 -10.12
C LEU A 80 -10.19 2.68 -10.79
N LEU A 81 -10.12 3.95 -10.40
CA LEU A 81 -9.11 4.88 -10.92
C LEU A 81 -7.67 4.38 -10.69
N CYS A 82 -7.38 3.78 -9.54
CA CYS A 82 -6.06 3.22 -9.26
C CYS A 82 -5.69 2.04 -10.17
N THR A 83 -6.66 1.15 -10.45
CA THR A 83 -6.45 0.05 -11.41
C THR A 83 -6.22 0.55 -12.84
N GLN A 84 -6.81 1.70 -13.18
CA GLN A 84 -6.66 2.31 -14.50
C GLN A 84 -5.39 3.16 -14.65
N SER A 85 -4.93 3.82 -13.59
CA SER A 85 -3.80 4.76 -13.68
C SER A 85 -2.43 4.07 -13.62
N ALA A 86 -2.33 2.92 -12.97
CA ALA A 86 -1.04 2.28 -12.66
C ALA A 86 -1.11 0.75 -12.77
N SER A 87 0.03 0.12 -13.09
CA SER A 87 0.16 -1.33 -13.01
C SER A 87 0.37 -1.79 -11.57
N VAL A 88 0.08 -3.07 -11.28
CA VAL A 88 0.33 -3.69 -9.96
C VAL A 88 1.76 -3.43 -9.49
N THR A 89 2.74 -3.64 -10.36
CA THR A 89 4.17 -3.42 -10.06
C THR A 89 4.47 -1.97 -9.73
N ARG A 90 3.76 -1.02 -10.34
CA ARG A 90 3.94 0.41 -10.10
C ARG A 90 3.37 0.80 -8.73
N LEU A 91 2.17 0.32 -8.39
CA LEU A 91 1.54 0.55 -7.09
C LEU A 91 2.34 -0.07 -5.94
N ALA A 92 2.90 -1.26 -6.16
CA ALA A 92 3.72 -1.96 -5.18
C ALA A 92 5.01 -1.23 -4.77
N ARG A 93 5.50 -0.29 -5.59
CA ARG A 93 6.75 0.44 -5.32
C ARG A 93 6.57 1.62 -4.37
N ILE A 94 5.33 1.93 -4.03
CA ILE A 94 5.00 3.11 -3.25
C ILE A 94 4.65 2.66 -1.85
N ASP A 95 4.88 3.53 -0.88
CA ASP A 95 4.38 3.32 0.46
C ASP A 95 2.84 3.39 0.51
N PRO A 96 2.15 2.32 0.91
CA PRO A 96 0.68 2.30 0.91
C PRO A 96 0.08 3.39 1.81
N ILE A 97 0.70 3.67 2.96
CA ILE A 97 0.17 4.63 3.94
C ILE A 97 0.30 6.05 3.40
N ILE A 98 1.50 6.40 2.91
CA ILE A 98 1.75 7.73 2.33
C ILE A 98 0.91 7.92 1.06
N CYS A 99 0.85 6.91 0.19
CA CYS A 99 0.06 6.96 -1.04
C CYS A 99 -1.44 7.16 -0.72
N LYS A 100 -1.99 6.38 0.21
CA LYS A 100 -3.39 6.51 0.66
C LYS A 100 -3.69 7.92 1.13
N SER A 101 -2.83 8.51 1.98
CA SER A 101 -3.01 9.88 2.47
C SER A 101 -3.04 10.91 1.34
N HIS A 102 -2.14 10.78 0.36
CA HIS A 102 -2.13 11.65 -0.82
C HIS A 102 -3.38 11.50 -1.69
N ILE A 103 -3.81 10.26 -1.93
CA ILE A 103 -5.02 9.97 -2.70
C ILE A 103 -6.25 10.55 -1.98
N GLN A 104 -6.37 10.34 -0.67
CA GLN A 104 -7.49 10.87 0.12
C GLN A 104 -7.53 12.40 0.09
N LYS A 105 -6.38 13.06 0.29
CA LYS A 105 -6.28 14.53 0.22
C LYS A 105 -6.65 15.07 -1.15
N TRP A 106 -6.23 14.39 -2.22
CA TRP A 106 -6.62 14.74 -3.59
C TRP A 106 -8.12 14.53 -3.82
N TRP A 107 -8.64 13.35 -3.45
CA TRP A 107 -10.03 12.97 -3.67
C TRP A 107 -11.02 13.92 -2.97
N SER A 108 -10.66 14.45 -1.81
CA SER A 108 -11.48 15.44 -1.09
C SER A 108 -11.64 16.80 -1.79
N LYS A 109 -10.81 17.09 -2.80
CA LYS A 109 -10.75 18.40 -3.47
C LYS A 109 -11.26 18.40 -4.91
N VAL A 110 -11.30 17.23 -5.54
CA VAL A 110 -11.70 17.10 -6.94
C VAL A 110 -13.18 16.79 -7.07
N GLU A 111 -13.76 17.14 -8.21
CA GLU A 111 -15.13 16.77 -8.55
C GLU A 111 -15.24 15.26 -8.75
N HIS A 112 -16.38 14.67 -8.38
CA HIS A 112 -16.66 13.23 -8.51
C HIS A 112 -17.63 13.00 -9.68
N PRO A 113 -17.15 12.60 -10.87
CA PRO A 113 -18.02 12.42 -12.03
C PRO A 113 -19.04 11.32 -11.78
N GLN A 114 -20.32 11.56 -12.09
CA GLN A 114 -21.37 10.55 -11.91
C GLN A 114 -21.09 9.27 -12.72
N GLY A 115 -20.53 9.41 -13.92
CA GLY A 115 -20.13 8.28 -14.77
C GLY A 115 -19.15 7.35 -14.08
N LEU A 116 -18.22 7.87 -13.27
CA LEU A 116 -17.29 7.06 -12.49
C LEU A 116 -18.01 6.26 -11.39
N SER A 117 -18.95 6.87 -10.67
CA SER A 117 -19.75 6.17 -9.65
C SER A 117 -20.62 5.06 -10.26
N PHE A 118 -21.22 5.30 -11.44
CA PHE A 118 -21.97 4.26 -12.14
C PHE A 118 -21.06 3.12 -12.60
N ALA A 119 -19.93 3.43 -13.24
CA ALA A 119 -18.95 2.44 -13.67
C ALA A 119 -18.39 1.63 -12.49
N GLY A 120 -18.11 2.30 -11.37
CA GLY A 120 -17.68 1.69 -10.11
C GLY A 120 -18.68 0.68 -9.58
N LYS A 121 -19.96 1.07 -9.44
CA LYS A 121 -21.02 0.18 -8.96
C LYS A 121 -21.27 -0.99 -9.91
N ALA A 122 -21.26 -0.76 -11.22
CA ALA A 122 -21.40 -1.82 -12.22
C ALA A 122 -20.24 -2.82 -12.13
N CYS A 123 -19.02 -2.32 -12.01
CA CYS A 123 -17.81 -3.12 -11.82
C CYS A 123 -17.88 -3.95 -10.53
N GLU A 124 -18.26 -3.34 -9.40
CA GLU A 124 -18.41 -4.02 -8.12
C GLU A 124 -19.45 -5.14 -8.19
N SER A 125 -20.59 -4.87 -8.81
CA SER A 125 -21.67 -5.86 -8.99
C SER A 125 -21.20 -7.05 -9.84
N ARG A 126 -20.51 -6.78 -10.95
CA ARG A 126 -19.99 -7.81 -11.87
C ARG A 126 -18.94 -8.70 -11.22
N HIS A 127 -18.13 -8.15 -10.31
CA HIS A 127 -17.04 -8.84 -9.64
C HIS A 127 -17.27 -9.03 -8.15
N TRP A 128 -18.54 -9.14 -7.72
CA TRP A 128 -18.91 -9.21 -6.31
C TRP A 128 -18.24 -10.37 -5.55
N SER A 129 -17.99 -11.50 -6.20
CA SER A 129 -17.28 -12.64 -5.60
C SER A 129 -15.84 -12.31 -5.18
N VAL A 130 -15.21 -11.31 -5.80
CA VAL A 130 -13.91 -10.78 -5.40
C VAL A 130 -14.09 -9.70 -4.35
N PHE A 131 -14.99 -8.74 -4.58
CA PHE A 131 -15.17 -7.59 -3.68
C PHE A 131 -15.73 -7.94 -2.30
N SER A 132 -16.61 -8.94 -2.23
CA SER A 132 -17.14 -9.45 -0.96
C SER A 132 -16.04 -9.92 0.00
N LYS A 133 -14.88 -10.38 -0.52
CA LYS A 133 -13.73 -10.78 0.29
C LYS A 133 -13.03 -9.60 0.99
N PHE A 134 -13.16 -8.39 0.46
CA PHE A 134 -12.63 -7.18 1.11
C PHE A 134 -13.53 -6.72 2.25
N ARG A 135 -14.85 -6.83 2.05
CA ARG A 135 -15.84 -6.43 3.07
C ARG A 135 -16.01 -7.46 4.18
N SER A 136 -15.77 -8.74 3.89
CA SER A 136 -15.96 -9.82 4.85
C SER A 136 -14.78 -10.04 5.79
N GLN A 137 -13.66 -9.35 5.59
CA GLN A 137 -12.62 -9.35 6.61
C GLN A 137 -13.08 -8.44 7.75
N PRO A 138 -13.32 -8.96 8.97
CA PRO A 138 -13.46 -8.10 10.12
C PRO A 138 -12.19 -7.23 10.18
N PRO A 139 -12.31 -5.96 10.60
CA PRO A 139 -11.13 -5.12 10.82
C PRO A 139 -10.11 -5.94 11.59
N PRO A 140 -8.83 -5.98 11.18
CA PRO A 140 -7.82 -6.73 11.92
C PRO A 140 -7.90 -6.26 13.37
N THR A 141 -8.34 -7.14 14.26
CA THR A 141 -8.55 -6.79 15.66
C THR A 141 -7.19 -6.41 16.22
N ALA A 142 -6.96 -5.11 16.38
CA ALA A 142 -5.76 -4.62 17.02
C ALA A 142 -5.89 -4.92 18.51
N VAL A 143 -5.37 -6.07 18.92
CA VAL A 143 -5.34 -6.46 20.33
C VAL A 143 -4.11 -5.80 20.94
N GLN A 144 -4.33 -4.87 21.88
CA GLN A 144 -3.26 -4.40 22.75
C GLN A 144 -3.01 -5.49 23.79
N LEU A 145 -1.92 -6.24 23.62
CA LEU A 145 -1.46 -7.21 24.59
C LEU A 145 -0.28 -6.62 25.34
N THR A 146 -0.30 -6.73 26.66
CA THR A 146 0.94 -6.66 27.44
C THR A 146 1.88 -7.79 27.01
N LEU A 147 3.18 -7.63 27.25
CA LEU A 147 4.18 -8.66 26.95
C LEU A 147 3.80 -10.01 27.59
N PHE A 148 3.27 -9.96 28.81
CA PHE A 148 2.80 -11.13 29.55
C PHE A 148 1.59 -11.80 28.88
N GLU A 149 0.58 -11.03 28.49
CA GLU A 149 -0.60 -11.56 27.79
C GLU A 149 -0.24 -12.13 26.42
N LEU A 150 0.74 -11.54 25.73
CA LEU A 150 1.28 -12.08 24.48
C LEU A 150 1.93 -13.45 24.70
N PHE A 151 2.79 -13.60 25.71
CA PHE A 151 3.41 -14.89 26.00
C PHE A 151 2.35 -15.95 26.34
N LYS A 152 1.37 -15.58 27.17
CA LYS A 152 0.25 -16.47 27.51
C LYS A 152 -0.58 -16.84 26.28
N PHE A 153 -0.82 -15.90 25.36
CA PHE A 153 -1.52 -16.12 24.10
C PHE A 153 -0.77 -17.12 23.20
N LEU A 154 0.54 -16.94 23.05
CA LEU A 154 1.38 -17.83 22.23
C LEU A 154 1.51 -19.23 22.82
N GLU A 155 1.54 -19.34 24.14
CA GLU A 155 1.54 -20.63 24.84
C GLU A 155 0.22 -21.39 24.67
N THR A 156 -0.91 -20.69 24.59
CA THR A 156 -2.25 -21.30 24.48
C THR A 156 -2.68 -21.60 23.05
N LYS A 157 -2.08 -20.96 22.04
CA LYS A 157 -2.43 -21.13 20.62
C LYS A 157 -1.26 -21.76 19.85
N SER A 158 -1.10 -23.07 19.98
CA SER A 158 -0.07 -23.87 19.28
C SER A 158 -0.32 -24.09 17.77
N SER A 159 -1.39 -23.53 17.19
CA SER A 159 -1.81 -23.80 15.80
C SER A 159 -2.30 -22.57 15.03
N CYS A 160 -1.85 -21.36 15.37
CA CYS A 160 -2.33 -20.13 14.72
C CYS A 160 -1.50 -19.82 13.45
N GLN A 161 -2.11 -19.98 12.27
CA GLN A 161 -1.39 -19.97 10.98
C GLN A 161 -0.87 -18.61 10.51
N SER A 162 -1.18 -17.50 11.19
CA SER A 162 -0.51 -16.21 10.95
C SER A 162 -0.84 -15.23 12.07
N LEU A 163 0.17 -14.82 12.84
CA LEU A 163 0.03 -13.74 13.81
C LEU A 163 0.73 -12.50 13.26
N ARG A 164 0.01 -11.37 13.19
CA ARG A 164 0.59 -10.06 12.90
C ARG A 164 0.63 -9.24 14.18
N MET A 165 1.84 -8.87 14.61
CA MET A 165 2.03 -7.98 15.75
C MET A 165 2.46 -6.59 15.30
N ILE A 166 1.85 -5.57 15.88
CA ILE A 166 2.23 -4.15 15.72
C ILE A 166 2.53 -3.63 17.13
N CYS A 167 3.78 -3.29 17.39
CA CYS A 167 4.21 -2.71 18.66
C CYS A 167 4.75 -1.30 18.38
N HIS A 168 4.42 -0.32 19.22
CA HIS A 168 4.93 1.04 19.06
C HIS A 168 6.04 1.26 20.08
N LEU A 169 7.25 1.65 19.64
CA LEU A 169 8.32 2.08 20.52
C LEU A 169 8.41 3.60 20.47
N SER A 170 8.11 4.27 21.59
CA SER A 170 8.14 5.75 21.68
C SER A 170 7.27 6.46 20.64
N GLY A 171 6.10 5.89 20.31
CA GLY A 171 5.17 6.47 19.33
C GLY A 171 5.52 6.19 17.86
N GLN A 172 6.65 5.53 17.58
CA GLN A 172 7.01 5.07 16.24
C GLN A 172 6.54 3.62 16.03
N PRO A 173 5.90 3.29 14.90
CA PRO A 173 5.51 1.93 14.60
C PRO A 173 6.74 1.05 14.38
N LEU A 174 6.87 -0.03 15.15
CA LEU A 174 7.90 -1.05 14.90
C LEU A 174 7.58 -1.80 13.60
N PRO A 175 8.58 -2.45 12.98
CA PRO A 175 8.36 -3.25 11.79
C PRO A 175 7.36 -4.37 12.05
N THR A 176 6.48 -4.61 11.08
CA THR A 176 5.53 -5.72 11.13
C THR A 176 6.25 -7.05 11.11
N ILE A 177 5.99 -7.90 12.10
CA ILE A 177 6.50 -9.26 12.17
C ILE A 177 5.39 -10.21 11.71
N ASP A 178 5.63 -10.93 10.62
CA ASP A 178 4.78 -12.05 10.19
C ASP A 178 5.37 -13.33 10.82
N LEU A 179 4.62 -14.00 11.70
CA LEU A 179 5.02 -15.27 12.30
C LEU A 179 4.39 -16.44 11.54
N ASP A 180 5.24 -17.36 11.08
CA ASP A 180 4.82 -18.67 10.57
C ASP A 180 4.95 -19.69 11.71
N ILE A 181 3.82 -20.05 12.33
CA ILE A 181 3.80 -20.82 13.57
C ILE A 181 3.41 -22.27 13.27
N ASP A 182 4.38 -23.08 12.87
CA ASP A 182 4.28 -24.53 12.82
C ASP A 182 5.06 -25.16 14.00
N GLY A 183 4.38 -25.43 15.12
CA GLY A 183 4.91 -26.23 16.23
C GLY A 183 5.66 -25.50 17.36
N ARG A 184 6.51 -26.24 18.11
CA ARG A 184 7.14 -25.81 19.38
C ARG A 184 8.18 -24.67 19.25
N GLY A 185 8.50 -24.23 18.03
CA GLY A 185 9.52 -23.21 17.75
C GLY A 185 9.06 -21.75 17.87
N ALA A 186 7.77 -21.50 18.11
CA ALA A 186 7.15 -20.17 18.04
C ALA A 186 7.84 -19.09 18.88
N LYS A 187 8.30 -19.45 20.09
CA LYS A 187 8.99 -18.51 21.00
C LYS A 187 10.35 -18.05 20.45
N ILE A 188 11.11 -18.98 19.87
CA ILE A 188 12.43 -18.69 19.30
C ILE A 188 12.25 -17.85 18.04
N GLU A 189 11.34 -18.25 17.13
CA GLU A 189 11.07 -17.49 15.90
C GLU A 189 10.57 -16.07 16.20
N LEU A 190 9.65 -15.91 17.15
CA LEU A 190 9.24 -14.58 17.61
C LEU A 190 10.42 -13.77 18.13
N SER A 191 11.26 -14.35 19.00
CA SER A 191 12.41 -13.65 19.58
C SER A 191 13.41 -13.22 18.52
N LEU A 192 13.64 -14.06 17.51
CA LEU A 192 14.55 -13.81 16.40
C LEU A 192 14.02 -12.69 15.51
N ARG A 193 12.74 -12.78 15.09
CA ARG A 193 12.10 -11.77 14.24
C ARG A 193 11.90 -10.44 14.94
N ALA A 194 11.58 -10.44 16.23
CA ALA A 194 11.50 -9.23 17.04
C ALA A 194 12.86 -8.56 17.17
N SER A 195 13.93 -9.33 17.40
CA SER A 195 15.29 -8.81 17.45
C SER A 195 15.73 -8.24 16.10
N GLU A 196 15.46 -8.96 15.00
CA GLU A 196 15.76 -8.51 13.64
C GLU A 196 15.04 -7.18 13.33
N ALA A 197 13.75 -7.10 13.62
CA ALA A 197 12.95 -5.89 13.43
C ALA A 197 13.47 -4.71 14.27
N LEU A 198 13.83 -4.94 15.54
CA LEU A 198 14.37 -3.90 16.41
C LEU A 198 15.75 -3.42 15.95
N ILE A 199 16.62 -4.32 15.50
CA ILE A 199 17.94 -3.96 14.96
C ILE A 199 17.77 -3.12 13.69
N GLN A 200 16.91 -3.54 12.76
CA GLN A 200 16.61 -2.77 11.54
C GLN A 200 16.08 -1.37 11.89
N HIS A 201 15.18 -1.28 12.86
CA HIS A 201 14.65 0.00 13.33
C HIS A 201 15.73 0.89 13.95
N LEU A 202 16.64 0.34 14.77
CA LEU A 202 17.76 1.07 15.37
C LEU A 202 18.76 1.57 14.32
N VAL A 203 19.09 0.73 13.33
CA VAL A 203 19.98 1.11 12.22
C VAL A 203 19.37 2.26 11.42
N ILE A 204 18.08 2.16 11.07
CA ILE A 204 17.37 3.23 10.36
C ILE A 204 17.35 4.51 11.21
N SER A 205 16.98 4.41 12.49
CA SER A 205 16.85 5.57 13.39
C SER A 205 18.18 6.28 13.65
N ARG A 206 19.29 5.53 13.76
CA ARG A 206 20.64 6.11 13.92
C ARG A 206 21.15 6.74 12.63
N GLY A 207 20.85 6.16 11.47
CA GLY A 207 21.18 6.76 10.17
C GLY A 207 20.55 8.15 9.96
N PHE A 208 19.42 8.44 10.61
CA PHE A 208 18.81 9.78 10.62
C PHE A 208 19.42 10.73 11.65
N ALA A 209 20.03 10.23 12.73
CA ALA A 209 20.61 11.05 13.79
C ALA A 209 22.03 11.55 13.45
N ASP A 210 22.80 10.81 12.65
CA ASP A 210 24.21 11.13 12.36
C ASP A 210 24.45 12.15 11.22
N GLY A 211 23.40 12.78 10.67
CA GLY A 211 23.48 14.08 9.98
C GLY A 211 24.54 14.28 8.87
N SER A 212 25.16 13.24 8.31
CA SER A 212 26.32 13.38 7.41
C SER A 212 25.99 13.36 5.91
N ILE A 213 24.71 13.47 5.54
CA ILE A 213 24.30 13.74 4.16
C ILE A 213 23.40 14.96 4.15
N GLY A 214 24.02 16.13 4.38
CA GLY A 214 23.44 17.39 3.94
C GLY A 214 23.47 17.47 2.40
N PRO A 215 22.45 18.05 1.76
CA PRO A 215 22.54 18.41 0.35
C PRO A 215 23.71 19.39 0.21
N GLN A 216 24.70 19.04 -0.61
CA GLN A 216 25.65 20.02 -1.10
C GLN A 216 24.86 21.03 -1.94
N ASP A 217 24.61 22.19 -1.35
CA ASP A 217 24.33 23.42 -2.09
C ASP A 217 25.49 23.67 -3.04
N VAL A 218 25.31 23.27 -4.29
CA VAL A 218 26.15 23.75 -5.39
C VAL A 218 25.60 25.10 -5.78
N ASP A 219 26.09 26.11 -5.06
CA ASP A 219 26.09 27.49 -5.51
C ASP A 219 26.87 27.56 -6.83
N LYS A 220 26.16 27.92 -7.91
CA LYS A 220 26.75 28.39 -9.16
C LYS A 220 25.97 29.59 -9.65
N THR A 221 26.20 30.71 -8.99
CA THR A 221 26.20 32.02 -9.64
C THR A 221 27.15 32.02 -10.84
N GLY A 222 26.60 32.17 -12.04
CA GLY A 222 27.33 32.39 -13.28
C GLY A 222 26.52 33.29 -14.20
N LYS A 223 26.52 34.60 -13.92
CA LYS A 223 26.19 35.65 -14.88
C LYS A 223 27.39 35.80 -15.84
N PRO A 224 27.17 35.87 -17.16
CA PRO A 224 28.08 36.59 -18.03
C PRO A 224 27.45 37.92 -18.49
N ASP A 225 28.33 38.91 -18.55
CA ASP A 225 28.11 40.30 -18.90
C ASP A 225 27.45 40.50 -20.28
N LEU A 226 26.60 41.52 -20.33
CA LEU A 226 26.27 42.21 -21.58
C LEU A 226 27.51 42.99 -22.04
N ALA A 227 27.97 42.71 -23.25
CA ALA A 227 28.76 43.64 -24.03
C ALA A 227 27.93 44.13 -25.23
N VAL A 228 27.91 45.46 -25.35
CA VAL A 228 27.63 46.37 -26.48
C VAL A 228 27.26 45.73 -27.82
#